data_AF-M0PN48-F1
#
_entry.id   AF-M0PN48-F1
#
_cell.length_a   1.000
_cell.length_b   1.000
_cell.length_c   1.000
_cell.angle_alpha   90.00
_cell.angle_beta   90.00
_cell.angle_gamma   90.00
#
_symmetry.space_group_name_H-M   'P 1'
#
loop_
_entity.id
_entity.type
_entity.pdbx_description
1 polymer ?
#
loop_
_entity_poly.entity_id
_entity_poly.type
_entity_poly.pdbx_seq_one_letter_code
_entity_poly.pdbx_strand_id
1 'polypeptide(L)' 'MTVELDEVDVDTDPELAEEYGERVPYVLVDGNPAFKYEVDERDLRLKLLAAT' A
#
# COMPACT_ATOMS: atom_id res chain seq x y z
N MET A 1 -15.91 -4.35 9.07
CA MET A 1 -15.40 -4.18 7.70
C MET A 1 -14.27 -5.18 7.54
N THR A 2 -14.38 -6.06 6.57
CA THR A 2 -13.32 -7.02 6.21
C THR A 2 -12.69 -6.52 4.92
N VAL A 3 -11.36 -6.64 4.82
CA VAL A 3 -10.60 -6.26 3.63
C VAL A 3 -9.79 -7.47 3.17
N GLU A 4 -9.55 -7.58 1.87
CA GLU A 4 -8.56 -8.49 1.33
C GLU A 4 -7.20 -7.78 1.33
N LEU A 5 -6.15 -8.50 1.71
CA LEU A 5 -4.79 -7.98 1.80
C LEU A 5 -3.87 -8.91 1.02
N ASP A 6 -3.10 -8.32 0.12
CA ASP A 6 -2.02 -8.97 -0.61
C ASP A 6 -0.71 -8.28 -0.22
N GLU A 7 0.24 -9.06 0.30
CA GLU A 7 1.55 -8.57 0.73
C GLU A 7 2.60 -8.97 -0.29
N VAL A 8 3.35 -7.98 -0.77
CA VAL A 8 4.46 -8.18 -1.71
C VAL A 8 5.75 -7.75 -1.04
N ASP A 9 6.68 -8.69 -0.88
CA ASP A 9 8.03 -8.39 -0.40
C ASP A 9 8.90 -7.86 -1.54
N VAL A 10 9.08 -6.54 -1.58
CA VAL A 10 9.82 -5.84 -2.63
C VAL A 10 11.30 -6.18 -2.64
N ASP A 11 11.88 -6.68 -1.54
CA ASP A 11 13.31 -7.03 -1.47
C ASP A 11 13.63 -8.31 -2.26
N THR A 12 12.60 -9.08 -2.62
CA THR A 12 12.76 -10.35 -3.36
C THR A 12 12.84 -10.17 -4.88
N ASP A 13 12.50 -8.97 -5.38
CA ASP A 13 12.50 -8.64 -6.81
C ASP A 13 13.35 -7.37 -7.04
N PRO A 14 14.46 -7.45 -7.82
CA PRO A 14 15.33 -6.30 -8.08
C PRO A 14 14.63 -5.09 -8.70
N GLU A 15 13.63 -5.29 -9.56
CA GLU A 15 12.90 -4.19 -10.19
C GLU A 15 11.99 -3.49 -9.15
N LEU A 16 11.33 -4.27 -8.29
CA LEU A 16 10.52 -3.71 -7.20
C LEU A 16 11.36 -3.07 -6.10
N ALA A 17 12.55 -3.61 -5.80
CA ALA A 17 13.47 -3.03 -4.83
C ALA A 17 14.00 -1.67 -5.29
N GLU A 18 14.39 -1.55 -6.57
CA GLU A 18 14.81 -0.28 -7.16
C GLU A 18 13.67 0.74 -7.15
N GLU A 19 12.46 0.31 -7.50
CA GLU A 19 11.33 1.22 -7.58
C GLU A 19 10.80 1.60 -6.18
N TYR A 20 10.47 0.63 -5.34
CA TYR A 20 9.68 0.83 -4.12
C TYR A 20 10.47 0.69 -2.82
N GLY A 21 11.69 0.13 -2.83
CA GLY A 21 12.44 -0.22 -1.61
C GLY A 21 12.64 0.96 -0.65
N GLU A 22 12.91 2.16 -1.16
CA GLU A 22 13.06 3.36 -0.32
C GLU A 22 11.73 4.01 0.08
N ARG A 23 10.58 3.50 -0.40
CA ARG A 23 9.24 4.10 -0.24
C ARG A 23 8.29 3.22 0.57
N VAL A 24 8.80 2.11 1.10
CA VAL A 24 8.01 1.17 1.89
C VAL A 24 7.54 1.78 3.21
N PRO A 25 6.36 1.37 3.72
CA PRO A 25 5.31 0.63 3.02
C PRO A 25 4.69 1.46 1.89
N TYR A 26 4.59 0.90 0.70
CA TYR A 26 3.88 1.49 -0.43
C TYR A 26 2.56 0.75 -0.63
N VAL A 27 1.44 1.39 -0.33
CA VAL A 27 0.13 0.73 -0.25
C VAL A 27 -0.76 1.22 -1.36
N LEU A 28 -1.43 0.27 -2.03
CA LEU A 28 -2.47 0.53 -3.00
C LEU A 28 -3.83 0.18 -2.39
N VAL A 29 -4.84 0.96 -2.71
CA VAL A 29 -6.25 0.65 -2.43
C VAL A 29 -6.96 0.56 -3.77
N ASP A 30 -7.55 -0.60 -4.08
CA ASP A 30 -8.14 -0.92 -5.38
C ASP A 30 -7.23 -0.56 -6.57
N GLY A 31 -5.94 -0.91 -6.45
CA GLY A 31 -4.93 -0.64 -7.47
C GLY A 31 -4.47 0.82 -7.59
N ASN A 32 -4.96 1.72 -6.72
CA ASN A 32 -4.56 3.12 -6.71
C ASN A 32 -3.57 3.40 -5.55
N PRO A 33 -2.42 4.04 -5.81
CA PRO A 33 -1.49 4.42 -4.74
C PRO A 33 -2.15 5.27 -3.66
N ALA A 34 -2.07 4.80 -2.42
CA ALA A 34 -2.72 5.41 -1.27
C ALA A 34 -1.71 5.87 -0.22
N PHE A 35 -0.67 5.10 0.07
CA PHE A 35 0.30 5.45 1.11
C PHE A 35 1.73 5.14 0.67
N LYS A 36 2.66 5.89 1.26
CA LYS A 36 4.10 5.66 1.21
C LYS A 36 4.68 6.07 2.57
N TYR A 37 5.69 5.36 3.06
CA TYR A 37 6.37 5.57 4.36
C TYR A 37 5.53 5.32 5.63
N GLU A 38 4.33 5.87 5.71
CA GLU A 38 3.47 5.77 6.89
C GLU A 38 2.01 5.56 6.48
N VAL A 39 1.28 4.82 7.32
CA VAL A 39 -0.14 4.54 7.15
C VAL A 39 -0.87 5.02 8.39
N ASP A 40 -1.62 6.11 8.27
CA ASP A 40 -2.50 6.60 9.34
C ASP A 40 -3.83 5.83 9.31
N GLU A 41 -4.26 5.33 10.48
CA GLU A 41 -5.47 4.51 10.60
C GLU A 41 -6.74 5.25 10.14
N ARG A 42 -6.85 6.54 10.49
CA ARG A 42 -8.03 7.33 10.16
C ARG A 42 -8.10 7.60 8.67
N ASP A 43 -6.98 7.97 8.07
CA ASP A 43 -6.89 8.22 6.63
C ASP A 43 -7.09 6.94 5.83
N LEU A 44 -6.54 5.80 6.28
CA LEU A 44 -6.77 4.50 5.67
C LEU A 44 -8.27 4.16 5.65
N ARG A 45 -8.95 4.33 6.78
CA ARG A 45 -10.39 4.09 6.88
C ARG A 45 -11.20 4.97 5.93
N LEU A 46 -10.84 6.24 5.77
CA LEU A 46 -11.51 7.14 4.83
C LEU A 46 -11.32 6.69 3.38
N LYS A 47 -10.11 6.29 3.00
CA LYS A 47 -9.83 5.79 1.63
C LYS A 47 -10.57 4.51 1.33
N LEU A 48 -10.60 3.57 2.28
CA LEU A 48 -11.34 2.31 2.15
C LEU A 48 -12.86 2.51 2.04
N LEU A 49 -13.41 3.58 2.64
CA LEU A 49 -14.84 3.92 2.49
C LEU A 49 -15.14 4.62 1.16
N ALA A 50 -14.15 5.29 0.57
CA ALA A 50 -14.28 5.97 -0.72
C ALA A 50 -14.03 5.05 -1.92
N ALA A 51 -13.28 3.97 -1.71
CA ALA A 51 -13.13 2.85 -2.62
C ALA A 51 -14.45 2.04 -2.67
N THR A 52 -15.08 1.96 -3.84
CA THR A 52 -16.40 1.31 -4.05
C THR A 52 -16.38 0.44 -5.30
#